data_AF-A0AAD9EU06-F1
#
_entry.id   AF-A0AAD9EU06-F1
#
_cell.length_a   1.000
_cell.length_b   1.000
_cell.length_c   1.000
_cell.angle_alpha   90.00
_cell.angle_beta   90.00
_cell.angle_gamma   90.00
#
_symmetry.space_group_name_H-M   'P 1'
#
loop_
_entity.id
_entity.type
_entity.pdbx_description
1 polymer ?
#
loop_
_entity_poly.entity_id
_entity_poly.type
_entity_poly.pdbx_seq_one_letter_code
_entity_poly.pdbx_strand_id
1 'polypeptide(L)'
;MIHLSTQRPPIHNSVMFLTVSLLCQQEASRRFSMPTPGLESQLKQENFILGSSTMDQVKGVLTLQGEALTQADINLKVAKSSQVLHFQFREDKMWKLQQIQDARNHVNQALGLLGSRDESYHFKTGAEVNKLMDAVMLQLTRARNRLTTPPP
;
A
#
# COMPACT_ATOMS: atom_id res chain seq x y z
N MET A 1 -42.29 -26.39 16.94
CA MET A 1 -41.87 -25.27 16.08
C MET A 1 -41.96 -23.98 16.89
N ILE A 2 -40.89 -23.54 17.56
CA ILE A 2 -40.59 -22.11 17.80
C ILE A 2 -39.06 -22.01 17.91
N HIS A 3 -38.48 -21.26 16.97
CA HIS A 3 -37.05 -21.00 16.81
C HIS A 3 -36.67 -19.86 17.78
N LEU A 4 -35.84 -20.11 18.80
CA LEU A 4 -35.24 -19.02 19.60
C LEU A 4 -33.94 -18.58 18.93
N SER A 5 -34.02 -17.44 18.26
CA SER A 5 -32.91 -16.72 17.64
C SER A 5 -31.86 -16.32 18.68
N THR A 6 -30.63 -16.82 18.52
CA THR A 6 -29.44 -16.37 19.26
C THR A 6 -29.05 -14.96 18.79
N GLN A 7 -29.54 -13.92 19.47
CA GLN A 7 -28.98 -12.57 19.34
C GLN A 7 -27.63 -12.52 20.07
N ARG A 8 -26.52 -12.48 19.30
CA ARG A 8 -25.20 -12.04 19.79
C ARG A 8 -25.14 -10.50 19.78
N PRO A 9 -24.44 -9.86 20.74
CA PRO A 9 -24.59 -8.43 21.00
C PRO A 9 -23.88 -7.53 19.95
N PRO A 10 -24.34 -6.29 19.76
CA PRO A 10 -23.85 -5.33 18.74
C PRO A 10 -22.43 -4.78 18.97
N ILE A 11 -21.78 -5.15 20.07
CA ILE A 11 -20.50 -4.57 20.55
C ILE A 11 -19.32 -5.13 19.74
N HIS A 12 -19.37 -6.41 19.36
CA HIS A 12 -18.30 -7.06 18.59
C HIS A 12 -18.08 -6.41 17.22
N ASN A 13 -19.17 -5.95 16.60
CA ASN A 13 -19.13 -5.34 15.28
C ASN A 13 -18.56 -3.91 15.31
N SER A 14 -18.83 -3.15 16.37
CA SER A 14 -18.24 -1.82 16.56
C SER A 14 -16.76 -1.89 16.91
N VAL A 15 -16.35 -2.88 17.73
CA VAL A 15 -14.92 -3.10 18.05
C VAL A 15 -14.14 -3.56 16.83
N MET A 16 -14.68 -4.47 16.00
CA MET A 16 -14.06 -4.84 14.73
C MET A 16 -13.94 -3.65 13.77
N PHE A 17 -14.97 -2.81 13.68
CA PHE A 17 -14.95 -1.62 12.83
C PHE A 17 -13.88 -0.60 13.27
N LEU A 18 -13.81 -0.31 14.57
CA LEU A 18 -12.78 0.57 15.14
C LEU A 18 -11.37 0.00 14.98
N THR A 19 -11.20 -1.31 15.21
CA THR A 19 -9.90 -1.98 15.08
C THR A 19 -9.40 -1.96 13.64
N VAL A 20 -10.26 -2.29 12.68
CA VAL A 20 -9.91 -2.30 11.25
C VAL A 20 -9.62 -0.88 10.75
N SER A 21 -10.40 0.11 11.20
CA SER A 21 -10.17 1.51 10.83
C SER A 21 -8.86 2.04 11.37
N LEU A 22 -8.59 1.82 12.65
CA LEU A 22 -7.35 2.26 13.30
C LEU A 22 -6.12 1.59 12.67
N LEU A 23 -6.19 0.28 12.41
CA LEU A 23 -5.09 -0.49 11.83
C LEU A 23 -4.82 -0.08 10.37
N CYS A 24 -5.88 0.17 9.59
CA CYS A 24 -5.74 0.63 8.21
C CYS A 24 -5.17 2.05 8.15
N GLN A 25 -5.64 2.96 9.01
CA GLN A 25 -5.15 4.32 9.09
C GLN A 25 -3.69 4.39 9.56
N GLN A 26 -3.31 3.56 10.55
CA GLN A 26 -1.94 3.49 11.04
C GLN A 26 -0.98 2.92 10.00
N GLU A 27 -1.34 1.85 9.30
CA GLU A 27 -0.50 1.26 8.26
C GLU A 27 -0.43 2.15 7.01
N ALA A 28 -1.54 2.79 6.62
CA ALA A 28 -1.58 3.75 5.51
C ALA A 28 -0.72 4.99 5.79
N SER A 29 -0.85 5.57 6.98
CA SER A 29 -0.04 6.70 7.43
C SER A 29 1.45 6.36 7.43
N ARG A 30 1.82 5.18 7.96
CA ARG A 30 3.22 4.77 8.11
C ARG A 30 3.91 4.41 6.79
N ARG A 31 3.21 3.76 5.86
CA ARG A 31 3.80 3.26 4.60
C ARG A 31 3.69 4.23 3.44
N PHE A 32 2.59 4.98 3.38
CA PHE A 32 2.31 5.83 2.22
C PHE A 32 2.56 7.32 2.47
N SER A 33 2.93 7.73 3.71
CA SER A 33 3.10 9.14 4.11
C SER A 33 2.02 10.00 3.49
N MET A 34 0.78 9.70 3.88
CA MET A 34 -0.38 10.48 3.46
C MET A 34 -0.10 11.95 3.78
N PRO A 35 -0.14 12.88 2.80
CA PRO A 35 0.03 14.28 3.10
C PRO A 35 -1.18 14.72 3.93
N THR A 36 -1.00 14.78 5.25
CA THR A 36 -1.90 15.49 6.14
C THR A 36 -1.78 16.98 5.79
N PRO A 37 -2.88 17.71 5.56
CA PRO A 37 -2.81 19.14 5.32
C PRO A 37 -2.16 19.81 6.54
N GLY A 38 -0.92 20.31 6.39
CA GLY A 38 -0.17 20.99 7.45
C GLY A 38 1.09 20.28 7.97
N LEU A 39 1.35 19.02 7.56
CA LEU A 39 2.61 18.34 7.87
C LEU A 39 3.18 17.78 6.56
N GLU A 40 4.13 18.49 5.95
CA GLU A 40 4.95 17.96 4.87
C GLU A 40 5.73 16.75 5.41
N SER A 41 5.10 15.58 5.38
CA SER A 41 5.77 14.32 5.69
C SER A 41 6.85 14.15 4.64
N GLN A 42 8.09 14.50 4.96
CA GLN A 42 9.25 14.15 4.16
C GLN A 42 9.17 12.66 3.87
N LEU A 43 8.79 12.31 2.64
CA LEU A 43 8.79 10.94 2.18
C LEU A 43 10.21 10.40 2.39
N LYS A 44 10.35 9.45 3.31
CA LYS A 44 11.64 8.85 3.65
C LYS A 44 12.24 8.28 2.37
N GLN A 45 13.43 8.77 2.03
CA GLN A 45 14.20 8.23 0.92
C GLN A 45 14.77 6.88 1.33
N GLU A 46 14.51 5.85 0.52
CA GLU A 46 14.95 4.48 0.79
C GLU A 46 15.81 3.98 -0.37
N ASN A 47 16.98 3.43 -0.01
CA ASN A 47 17.93 2.84 -0.96
C ASN A 47 17.82 1.32 -0.93
N PHE A 48 17.65 0.72 -2.10
CA PHE A 48 17.51 -0.71 -2.32
C PHE A 48 18.66 -1.21 -3.18
N ILE A 49 19.34 -2.26 -2.71
CA ILE A 49 20.45 -2.86 -3.44
C ILE A 49 19.93 -4.10 -4.17
N LEU A 50 20.09 -4.13 -5.48
CA LEU A 50 19.87 -5.28 -6.36
C LEU A 50 21.19 -6.00 -6.62
N GLY A 51 21.18 -7.33 -6.62
CA GLY A 51 22.35 -8.14 -6.99
C GLY A 51 23.45 -8.15 -5.92
N SER A 52 23.14 -8.66 -4.73
CA SER A 52 24.09 -8.72 -3.62
C SER A 52 25.18 -9.79 -3.80
N SER A 53 24.96 -10.77 -4.68
CA SER A 53 25.91 -11.86 -4.89
C SER A 53 27.07 -11.40 -5.78
N THR A 54 28.25 -11.99 -5.56
CA THR A 54 29.41 -11.83 -6.46
C THR A 54 29.19 -12.49 -7.81
N MET A 55 28.28 -13.47 -7.88
CA MET A 55 27.90 -14.19 -9.10
C MET A 55 26.84 -13.46 -9.93
N ASP A 56 26.18 -12.43 -9.36
CA ASP A 56 25.14 -11.69 -10.07
C ASP A 56 25.78 -10.87 -11.20
N GLN A 57 25.26 -11.07 -12.40
CA GLN A 57 25.67 -10.30 -13.59
C GLN A 57 25.09 -8.89 -13.56
N VAL A 58 24.04 -8.64 -12.77
CA VAL A 58 23.42 -7.33 -12.62
C VAL A 58 23.54 -6.92 -11.16
N LYS A 59 24.09 -5.74 -10.90
CA LYS A 59 24.08 -5.09 -9.60
C LYS A 59 23.45 -3.73 -9.74
N GLY A 60 22.73 -3.26 -8.74
CA GLY A 60 22.22 -1.90 -8.79
C GLY A 60 21.82 -1.33 -7.46
N VAL A 61 21.73 -0.01 -7.39
CA VAL A 61 21.20 0.74 -6.27
C VAL A 61 20.02 1.54 -6.80
N LEU A 62 18.84 1.27 -6.26
CA LEU A 62 17.61 1.97 -6.57
C LEU A 62 17.25 2.86 -5.39
N THR A 63 16.89 4.11 -5.66
CA THR A 63 16.46 5.04 -4.63
C THR A 63 15.00 5.41 -4.87
N LEU A 64 14.17 5.06 -3.90
CA LEU A 64 12.73 5.31 -3.91
C LEU A 64 12.38 6.39 -2.89
N GLN A 65 11.52 7.31 -3.30
CA GLN A 65 10.87 8.27 -2.43
C GLN A 65 9.36 8.11 -2.57
N GLY A 66 8.76 7.37 -1.64
CA GLY A 66 7.35 6.98 -1.73
C GLY A 66 7.08 6.11 -2.96
N GLU A 67 6.33 6.67 -3.93
CA GLU A 67 5.99 5.99 -5.19
C GLU A 67 6.94 6.33 -6.35
N ALA A 68 7.87 7.28 -6.17
CA ALA A 68 8.77 7.73 -7.22
C ALA A 68 10.15 7.08 -7.07
N LEU A 69 10.59 6.38 -8.12
CA LEU A 69 11.98 6.00 -8.31
C LEU A 69 12.74 7.24 -8.79
N THR A 70 13.54 7.82 -7.90
CA THR A 70 14.26 9.08 -8.14
C THR A 70 15.66 8.83 -8.67
N GLN A 71 16.27 7.71 -8.29
CA GLN A 71 17.59 7.31 -8.78
C GLN A 71 17.63 5.80 -9.02
N ALA A 72 18.37 5.39 -10.05
CA ALA A 72 18.67 3.99 -10.32
C ALA A 72 20.07 3.92 -10.93
N ASP A 73 21.00 3.31 -10.20
CA ASP A 73 22.35 2.99 -10.63
C ASP A 73 22.40 1.50 -10.93
N ILE A 74 22.73 1.08 -12.14
CA ILE A 74 22.72 -0.32 -12.57
C ILE A 74 24.04 -0.62 -13.28
N ASN A 75 24.74 -1.62 -12.77
CA ASN A 75 25.97 -2.18 -13.31
C ASN A 75 25.68 -3.58 -13.87
N LEU A 76 25.89 -3.74 -15.17
CA LEU A 76 25.70 -4.99 -15.90
C LEU A 76 27.05 -5.56 -16.33
N LYS A 77 27.42 -6.72 -15.81
CA LYS A 77 28.54 -7.54 -16.26
C LYS A 77 28.09 -8.40 -17.44
N VAL A 78 28.80 -8.30 -18.56
CA VAL A 78 28.49 -9.10 -19.75
C VAL A 78 29.11 -10.50 -19.60
N ALA A 79 28.30 -11.56 -19.57
CA ALA A 79 28.70 -12.95 -19.25
C ALA A 79 29.91 -13.53 -20.02
N LYS A 80 30.32 -12.91 -21.14
CA LYS A 80 31.40 -13.37 -22.02
C LYS A 80 32.52 -12.34 -22.23
N SER A 81 32.52 -11.24 -21.48
CA SER A 81 33.57 -10.23 -21.52
C SER A 81 33.84 -9.66 -20.13
N SER A 82 35.04 -9.15 -19.88
CA SER A 82 35.32 -8.41 -18.64
C SER A 82 34.68 -7.01 -18.60
N GLN A 83 33.91 -6.64 -19.62
CA GLN A 83 33.26 -5.33 -19.70
C GLN A 83 32.09 -5.25 -18.71
N VAL A 84 32.03 -4.11 -18.01
CA VAL A 84 30.92 -3.73 -17.15
C VAL A 84 30.27 -2.50 -17.77
N LEU A 85 28.97 -2.58 -18.04
CA LEU A 85 28.18 -1.47 -18.51
C LEU A 85 27.52 -0.78 -17.33
N HIS A 86 27.63 0.53 -17.26
CA HIS A 86 27.05 1.34 -16.21
C HIS A 86 25.89 2.15 -16.78
N PHE A 87 24.74 2.06 -16.11
CA PHE A 87 23.52 2.79 -16.45
C PHE A 87 23.08 3.57 -15.23
N GLN A 88 22.87 4.86 -15.39
CA GLN A 88 22.35 5.71 -14.33
C GLN A 88 21.05 6.36 -14.79
N PHE A 89 20.10 6.44 -13.88
CA PHE A 89 18.88 7.21 -14.07
C PHE A 89 19.23 8.68 -14.15
N ARG A 90 18.61 9.39 -15.11
CA ARG A 90 18.88 10.82 -15.27
C ARG A 90 18.29 11.60 -14.10
N GLU A 91 19.09 12.51 -13.53
CA GLU A 91 18.73 13.30 -12.36
C GLU A 91 17.53 14.24 -12.57
N ASP A 92 17.21 14.56 -13.83
CA ASP A 92 16.08 15.42 -14.21
C ASP A 92 14.75 14.67 -14.35
N LYS A 93 14.75 13.34 -14.18
CA LYS A 93 13.56 12.51 -14.33
C LYS A 93 13.26 11.74 -13.06
N MET A 94 12.00 11.34 -12.91
CA MET A 94 11.54 10.39 -11.91
C MET A 94 10.62 9.37 -12.57
N TRP A 95 10.70 8.11 -12.17
CA TRP A 95 9.76 7.09 -12.60
C TRP A 95 8.77 6.79 -11.48
N LYS A 96 7.52 7.20 -11.66
CA LYS A 96 6.44 6.83 -10.73
C LYS A 96 6.01 5.38 -10.95
N LEU A 97 6.07 4.60 -9.87
CA LEU A 97 5.64 3.21 -9.86
C LEU A 97 4.12 3.15 -9.74
N GLN A 98 3.45 2.95 -10.88
CA GLN A 98 1.98 2.94 -10.96
C GLN A 98 1.33 1.95 -9.99
N GLN A 99 1.98 0.81 -9.73
CA GLN A 99 1.50 -0.19 -8.77
C GLN A 99 1.39 0.36 -7.34
N ILE A 100 2.37 1.17 -6.91
CA ILE A 100 2.37 1.81 -5.58
C ILE A 100 1.29 2.89 -5.53
N GLN A 101 1.15 3.67 -6.60
CA GLN A 101 0.11 4.68 -6.71
C GLN A 101 -1.30 4.08 -6.67
N ASP A 102 -1.54 3.02 -7.46
CA ASP A 102 -2.83 2.32 -7.50
C ASP A 102 -3.15 1.65 -6.17
N ALA A 103 -2.16 1.02 -5.53
CA ALA A 103 -2.33 0.46 -4.19
C ALA A 103 -2.71 1.54 -3.17
N ARG A 104 -2.03 2.68 -3.18
CA ARG A 104 -2.36 3.83 -2.35
C ARG A 104 -3.79 4.33 -2.61
N ASN A 105 -4.20 4.43 -3.88
CA ASN A 105 -5.56 4.84 -4.24
C ASN A 105 -6.62 3.90 -3.67
N HIS A 106 -6.39 2.59 -3.74
CA HIS A 106 -7.29 1.60 -3.14
C HIS A 106 -7.34 1.72 -1.61
N VAL A 107 -6.19 1.92 -0.95
CA VAL A 107 -6.15 2.18 0.49
C VAL A 107 -6.92 3.46 0.86
N ASN A 108 -6.78 4.53 0.07
CA ASN A 108 -7.53 5.78 0.29
C ASN A 108 -9.03 5.60 0.10
N GLN A 109 -9.46 4.78 -0.86
CA GLN A 109 -10.86 4.42 -1.01
C GLN A 109 -11.37 3.63 0.19
N ALA A 110 -10.58 2.68 0.72
CA ALA A 110 -10.92 1.96 1.95
C ALA A 110 -11.06 2.91 3.14
N LEU A 111 -10.13 3.85 3.31
CA LEU A 111 -10.20 4.87 4.36
C LEU A 111 -11.40 5.79 4.17
N GLY A 112 -11.73 6.19 2.94
CA GLY A 112 -12.93 6.97 2.64
C GLY A 112 -14.22 6.23 2.98
N LEU A 113 -14.29 4.92 2.72
CA LEU A 113 -15.43 4.08 3.13
C LEU A 113 -15.60 4.03 4.64
N LEU A 114 -14.50 4.05 5.39
CA LEU A 114 -14.50 4.02 6.86
C LEU A 114 -14.79 5.41 7.46
N GLY A 115 -14.23 6.48 6.89
CA GLY A 115 -14.36 7.86 7.37
C GLY A 115 -15.55 8.66 6.82
N SER A 116 -16.26 8.14 5.82
CA SER A 116 -17.49 8.76 5.28
C SER A 116 -18.67 8.72 6.24
N ARG A 117 -18.54 8.05 7.39
CA ARG A 117 -19.57 7.92 8.40
C ARG A 117 -19.17 8.68 9.65
N ASP A 118 -20.07 9.54 10.09
CA ASP A 118 -19.95 10.34 11.31
C ASP A 118 -19.74 9.42 12.53
N GLU A 119 -19.05 9.90 13.57
CA GLU A 119 -18.84 9.12 14.81
C GLU A 119 -20.17 8.76 15.49
N SER A 120 -21.22 9.52 15.21
CA SER A 120 -22.60 9.25 15.63
C SER A 120 -23.37 8.28 14.71
N TYR A 121 -22.73 7.70 13.69
CA TYR A 121 -23.40 6.79 12.76
C TYR A 121 -23.65 5.43 13.40
N HIS A 122 -24.90 5.20 13.80
CA HIS A 122 -25.34 3.89 14.27
C HIS A 122 -25.77 3.01 13.11
N PHE A 123 -25.02 1.93 12.88
CA PHE A 123 -25.42 0.88 11.95
C PHE A 123 -26.78 0.30 12.35
N LYS A 124 -27.72 0.29 11.39
CA LYS A 124 -29.09 -0.16 11.65
C LYS A 124 -29.21 -1.68 11.66
N THR A 125 -28.33 -2.37 10.94
CA THR A 125 -28.34 -3.83 10.81
C THR A 125 -26.93 -4.40 10.69
N GLY A 126 -26.75 -5.65 11.13
CA GLY A 126 -25.49 -6.38 10.90
C GLY A 126 -25.17 -6.60 9.41
N ALA A 127 -26.19 -6.66 8.55
CA ALA A 127 -26.01 -6.77 7.10
C ALA A 127 -25.35 -5.51 6.50
N GLU A 128 -25.61 -4.34 7.07
CA GLU A 128 -24.98 -3.09 6.65
C GLU A 128 -23.49 -3.06 7.01
N VAL A 129 -23.15 -3.55 8.20
CA VAL A 129 -21.76 -3.71 8.64
C VAL A 129 -21.02 -4.70 7.74
N ASN A 130 -21.63 -5.86 7.44
CA ASN A 130 -21.00 -6.85 6.56
C ASN A 130 -20.75 -6.28 5.15
N LYS A 131 -21.72 -5.58 4.55
CA LYS A 131 -21.54 -4.94 3.24
C LYS A 131 -20.40 -3.92 3.24
N LEU A 132 -20.25 -3.15 4.31
CA LEU A 132 -19.13 -2.23 4.45
C LEU A 132 -17.80 -2.97 4.57
N MET A 133 -17.76 -4.01 5.40
CA MET A 133 -16.55 -4.82 5.58
C MET A 133 -16.15 -5.50 4.26
N ASP A 134 -17.10 -6.00 3.48
CA ASP A 134 -16.86 -6.57 2.16
C ASP A 134 -16.27 -5.53 1.20
N ALA A 135 -16.81 -4.31 1.21
CA ALA A 135 -16.30 -3.21 0.38
C ALA A 135 -14.87 -2.79 0.78
N VAL A 136 -14.58 -2.71 2.08
CA VAL A 136 -13.24 -2.39 2.61
C VAL A 136 -12.25 -3.50 2.27
N MET A 137 -12.61 -4.76 2.52
CA MET A 137 -11.76 -5.92 2.19
C MET A 137 -11.51 -6.04 0.69
N LEU A 138 -12.50 -5.71 -0.16
CA LEU A 138 -12.32 -5.65 -1.60
C LEU A 138 -11.23 -4.64 -1.98
N GLN A 139 -11.25 -3.44 -1.40
CA GLN A 139 -10.23 -2.42 -1.67
C GLN A 139 -8.85 -2.85 -1.18
N LEU A 140 -8.74 -3.44 0.00
CA LEU A 140 -7.47 -3.97 0.52
C LEU A 140 -6.92 -5.12 -0.35
N THR A 141 -7.80 -6.00 -0.83
CA THR A 141 -7.44 -7.09 -1.75
C THR A 141 -6.93 -6.54 -3.07
N ARG A 142 -7.58 -5.50 -3.62
CA ARG A 142 -7.12 -4.82 -4.84
C ARG A 142 -5.77 -4.15 -4.63
N ALA A 143 -5.58 -3.43 -3.52
CA ALA A 143 -4.31 -2.81 -3.19
C ALA A 143 -3.18 -3.84 -3.12
N ARG A 144 -3.41 -4.96 -2.43
CA ARG A 144 -2.48 -6.09 -2.37
C ARG A 144 -2.16 -6.62 -3.76
N ASN A 145 -3.18 -6.90 -4.58
CA ASN A 145 -3.00 -7.46 -5.92
C ASN A 145 -2.17 -6.52 -6.82
N ARG A 146 -2.32 -5.18 -6.68
CA ARG A 146 -1.49 -4.21 -7.40
C ARG A 146 -0.02 -4.29 -7.04
N LEU A 147 0.32 -4.56 -5.78
CA LEU A 147 1.70 -4.71 -5.33
C LEU A 147 2.29 -6.08 -5.66
N THR A 148 1.48 -7.14 -5.68
CA THR A 148 1.96 -8.52 -5.91
C THR A 148 1.99 -8.94 -7.38
N THR A 149 1.19 -8.30 -8.24
CA THR A 149 1.10 -8.65 -9.66
C THR A 149 1.71 -7.52 -10.50
N PRO A 150 2.86 -7.75 -11.16
CA PRO A 150 3.42 -6.81 -12.12
C PRO A 150 2.40 -6.49 -13.23
N PRO A 151 2.32 -5.25 -13.71
CA PRO A 151 1.57 -4.95 -14.92
C PRO A 151 2.13 -5.78 -16.09
N PRO A 152 1.26 -6.21 -17.04
CA PRO A 152 1.67 -6.97 -18.22
C PRO A 152 2.59 -6.16 -19.14
#